data_AF-A0A1H2KWB5-F1
#
_entry.id   AF-A0A1H2KWB5-F1
#
_cell.length_a   1.000
_cell.length_b   1.000
_cell.length_c   1.000
_cell.angle_alpha   90.00
_cell.angle_beta   90.00
_cell.angle_gamma   90.00
#
_symmetry.space_group_name_H-M   'P 1'
#
loop_
_entity.id
_entity.type
_entity.pdbx_description
1 polymer ?
#
loop_
_entity_poly.entity_id
_entity_poly.type
_entity_poly.pdbx_seq_one_letter_code
_entity_poly.pdbx_strand_id
1 'polypeptide(L)'
;MCFAWLLASPNNRELGRSFRVWDSYAAGRSDVGILQQGVEQLETSMATDTATGMWTWRVTLGDRPVARSGRMYHRERECRYSLRTFLAAVPGAQLVEGVRQVEGRGRPDRSSVGSL
;
A
#
# COMPACT_ATOMS: atom_id res chain seq x y z
N MET A 1 -11.84 -11.21 -11.89
CA MET A 1 -12.02 -10.48 -10.62
C MET A 1 -10.65 -10.07 -10.12
N CYS A 2 -10.45 -8.82 -9.70
CA CYS A 2 -9.15 -8.37 -9.17
C CYS A 2 -9.24 -8.28 -7.64
N PHE A 3 -8.14 -8.60 -6.96
CA PHE A 3 -8.01 -8.56 -5.51
C PHE A 3 -6.91 -7.56 -5.13
N ALA A 4 -7.15 -6.83 -4.05
CA ALA A 4 -6.17 -5.96 -3.41
C ALA A 4 -6.37 -6.07 -1.91
N TRP A 5 -5.32 -5.83 -1.15
CA TRP A 5 -5.43 -5.69 0.29
C TRP A 5 -5.26 -4.22 0.67
N LEU A 6 -5.90 -3.82 1.75
CA LEU A 6 -5.66 -2.54 2.42
C LEU A 6 -5.40 -2.83 3.89
N LEU A 7 -4.50 -2.06 4.49
CA LEU A 7 -4.31 -2.02 5.91
C LEU A 7 -5.13 -0.87 6.48
N ALA A 8 -6.06 -1.19 7.38
CA ALA A 8 -6.85 -0.20 8.09
C ALA A 8 -6.38 -0.11 9.56
N SER A 9 -6.45 1.10 10.10
CA SER A 9 -6.31 1.36 11.52
C SER A 9 -7.60 0.98 12.28
N PRO A 10 -7.58 0.92 13.63
CA PRO A 10 -8.76 0.57 14.42
C PRO A 10 -9.99 1.45 14.20
N ASN A 11 -9.83 2.71 13.77
CA ASN A 11 -10.95 3.60 13.42
C ASN A 11 -11.39 3.47 11.95
N ASN A 12 -11.05 2.34 11.31
CA ASN A 12 -11.35 2.00 9.92
C ASN A 12 -10.76 2.98 8.88
N ARG A 13 -9.77 3.81 9.26
CA ARG A 13 -9.03 4.63 8.31
C ARG A 13 -7.94 3.81 7.65
N GLU A 14 -7.90 3.85 6.33
CA GLU A 14 -6.82 3.26 5.55
C GLU A 14 -5.47 3.88 5.92
N LEU A 15 -4.52 3.02 6.25
CA LEU A 15 -3.12 3.36 6.49
C LEU A 15 -2.28 3.18 5.23
N GLY A 16 -2.58 2.16 4.42
CA GLY A 16 -1.91 1.86 3.15
C GLY A 16 -2.57 0.69 2.44
N ARG A 17 -2.10 0.39 1.23
CA ARG A 17 -2.65 -0.71 0.41
C ARG A 17 -1.58 -1.41 -0.42
N SER A 18 -1.97 -2.51 -1.03
CA SER A 18 -1.15 -3.23 -1.98
C SER A 18 -0.68 -2.31 -3.11
N PHE A 19 0.57 -2.48 -3.52
CA PHE A 19 1.11 -1.71 -4.64
C PHE A 19 0.41 -2.07 -5.95
N ARG A 20 0.08 -3.35 -6.12
CA ARG A 20 -0.58 -3.91 -7.31
C ARG A 20 -1.88 -4.63 -6.96
N VAL A 21 -2.63 -4.99 -7.99
CA VAL A 21 -3.77 -5.90 -7.89
C VAL A 21 -3.35 -7.33 -8.25
N TRP A 22 -4.07 -8.30 -7.71
CA TRP A 22 -3.84 -9.72 -7.87
C TRP A 22 -5.02 -10.37 -8.57
N ASP A 23 -4.77 -11.40 -9.38
CA ASP A 23 -5.83 -12.13 -10.08
C ASP A 23 -6.47 -13.23 -9.20
N SER A 24 -5.95 -13.46 -7.99
CA SER A 24 -6.53 -14.41 -7.03
C SER A 24 -6.45 -13.91 -5.58
N TYR A 25 -7.40 -14.36 -4.76
CA TYR A 25 -7.42 -14.09 -3.31
C TYR A 25 -6.16 -14.65 -2.63
N ALA A 26 -5.74 -15.86 -3.00
CA ALA A 26 -4.56 -16.51 -2.43
C ALA A 26 -3.28 -15.72 -2.72
N ALA A 27 -3.13 -15.16 -3.93
CA ALA A 27 -1.98 -14.33 -4.27
C ALA A 27 -1.95 -13.03 -3.45
N GLY A 28 -3.12 -12.38 -3.27
CA GLY A 28 -3.23 -11.20 -2.40
C GLY A 28 -2.92 -11.51 -0.93
N ARG A 29 -3.37 -12.66 -0.43
CA ARG A 29 -3.09 -13.13 0.95
C ARG A 29 -1.60 -13.43 1.13
N SER A 30 -0.98 -14.08 0.15
CA SER A 30 0.46 -14.37 0.13
C SER A 30 1.30 -13.09 0.12
N ASP A 31 0.88 -12.06 -0.62
CA ASP A 31 1.56 -10.76 -0.65
C ASP A 31 1.58 -10.06 0.72
N VAL A 32 0.51 -10.19 1.52
CA VAL A 32 0.50 -9.74 2.93
C VAL A 32 1.50 -10.53 3.77
N GLY A 33 1.57 -11.85 3.58
CA GLY A 33 2.54 -12.70 4.27
C GLY A 33 3.99 -12.29 3.98
N ILE A 34 4.31 -12.01 2.71
CA ILE A 34 5.63 -11.51 2.29
C ILE A 34 5.94 -10.18 2.95
N LEU A 35 4.99 -9.24 2.98
CA LEU A 35 5.14 -7.95 3.65
C LEU A 35 5.44 -8.12 5.14
N GLN A 36 4.72 -8.99 5.85
CA GLN A 36 4.88 -9.21 7.29
C GLN A 36 6.17 -9.94 7.65
N GLN A 37 6.57 -10.94 6.85
CA GLN A 37 7.82 -11.68 7.06
C GLN A 37 9.05 -10.83 6.73
N GLY A 38 8.93 -9.90 5.77
CA GLY A 38 10.01 -9.03 5.33
C GLY A 38 10.11 -7.69 6.05
N VAL A 39 9.39 -7.47 7.17
CA VAL A 39 9.29 -6.15 7.84
C VAL A 39 10.64 -5.47 8.07
N GLU A 40 11.63 -6.23 8.52
CA GLU A 40 12.97 -5.70 8.85
C GLU A 40 13.79 -5.32 7.62
N GLN A 41 13.39 -5.82 6.44
CA GLN A 41 14.05 -5.61 5.15
C GLN A 41 13.29 -4.60 4.26
N LEU A 42 12.24 -3.98 4.80
CA LEU A 42 11.44 -3.02 4.05
C LEU A 42 12.22 -1.73 3.83
N GLU A 43 12.27 -1.32 2.58
CA GLU A 43 12.79 -0.02 2.17
C GLU A 43 11.63 0.92 1.88
N THR A 44 11.82 2.21 2.17
CA THR A 44 10.76 3.20 2.05
C THR A 44 11.21 4.35 1.17
N SER A 45 10.35 4.79 0.27
CA SER A 45 10.59 5.98 -0.53
C SER A 45 9.37 6.88 -0.51
N MET A 46 9.58 8.18 -0.29
CA MET A 46 8.58 9.22 -0.49
C MET A 46 8.89 9.96 -1.77
N ALA A 47 7.85 10.35 -2.51
CA ALA A 47 7.99 11.10 -3.73
C ALA A 47 6.92 12.19 -3.79
N THR A 48 7.22 13.26 -4.52
CA THR A 48 6.24 14.28 -4.89
C THR A 48 5.76 13.97 -6.30
N ASP A 49 4.46 13.88 -6.48
CA ASP A 49 3.82 13.81 -7.78
C ASP A 49 4.01 15.15 -8.50
N THR A 50 4.64 15.12 -9.68
CA THR A 50 5.03 16.34 -10.41
C THR A 50 3.83 17.09 -10.99
N ALA A 51 2.71 16.39 -11.25
CA ALA A 51 1.51 17.00 -11.80
C ALA A 51 0.69 17.74 -10.74
N THR A 52 0.66 17.24 -9.51
CA THR A 52 -0.19 17.75 -8.42
C THR A 52 0.59 18.45 -7.32
N GLY A 53 1.91 18.26 -7.26
CA GLY A 53 2.76 18.69 -6.15
C GLY A 53 2.50 17.94 -4.84
N MET A 54 1.70 16.86 -4.88
CA MET A 54 1.31 16.11 -3.70
C MET A 54 2.31 15.00 -3.38
N TRP A 55 2.49 14.73 -2.09
CA TRP A 55 3.37 13.71 -1.58
C TRP A 55 2.69 12.34 -1.54
N THR A 56 3.44 11.31 -1.90
CA THR A 56 3.07 9.91 -1.80
C THR A 56 4.23 9.11 -1.22
N TRP A 57 3.95 7.90 -0.77
CA TRP A 57 4.97 6.96 -0.34
C TRP A 57 4.73 5.58 -0.93
N ARG A 58 5.82 4.84 -1.12
CA ARG A 58 5.81 3.41 -1.44
C ARG A 58 6.81 2.68 -0.55
N VAL A 59 6.57 1.39 -0.38
CA VAL A 59 7.43 0.46 0.34
C VAL A 59 7.84 -0.65 -0.61
N THR A 60 9.11 -0.99 -0.57
CA THR A 60 9.74 -2.04 -1.37
C THR A 60 10.39 -3.08 -0.46
N LEU A 61 10.50 -4.31 -0.97
CA LEU A 61 11.29 -5.38 -0.39
C LEU A 61 12.31 -5.78 -1.46
N GLY A 62 13.55 -5.32 -1.33
CA GLY A 62 14.50 -5.25 -2.45
C GLY A 62 13.89 -4.47 -3.63
N ASP A 63 13.97 -5.03 -4.84
CA ASP A 63 13.43 -4.39 -6.05
C ASP A 63 11.91 -4.53 -6.22
N ARG A 64 11.21 -5.17 -5.27
CA ARG A 64 9.77 -5.43 -5.38
C ARG A 64 8.95 -4.39 -4.61
N PRO A 65 8.14 -3.55 -5.28
CA PRO A 65 7.13 -2.75 -4.59
C PRO A 65 6.05 -3.64 -3.98
N VAL A 66 5.83 -3.49 -2.68
CA VAL A 66 4.86 -4.27 -1.90
C VAL A 66 3.67 -3.43 -1.44
N ALA A 67 3.91 -2.18 -1.02
CA ALA A 67 2.85 -1.31 -0.51
C ALA A 67 2.98 0.13 -1.03
N ARG A 68 1.87 0.86 -0.97
CA ARG A 68 1.83 2.30 -1.23
C ARG A 68 0.79 3.02 -0.39
N SER A 69 0.88 4.35 -0.36
CA SER A 69 -0.16 5.18 0.23
C SER A 69 -1.48 5.03 -0.55
N GLY A 70 -2.59 4.97 0.19
CA GLY A 70 -3.93 4.95 -0.39
C GLY A 70 -4.41 6.29 -0.93
N ARG A 71 -3.79 7.37 -0.44
CA ARG A 71 -4.05 8.75 -0.81
C ARG A 71 -2.73 9.51 -0.96
N MET A 72 -2.81 10.65 -1.63
CA MET A 72 -1.73 11.63 -1.69
C MET A 72 -1.90 12.68 -0.58
N TYR A 73 -0.83 13.42 -0.28
CA TYR A 73 -0.74 14.36 0.85
C TYR A 73 -0.26 15.74 0.38
N HIS A 74 -0.75 16.82 0.97
CA HIS A 74 -0.25 18.16 0.61
C HIS A 74 1.12 18.49 1.22
N ARG A 75 1.50 17.78 2.29
CA ARG A 75 2.73 18.06 3.05
C ARG A 75 3.56 16.80 3.22
N GLU A 76 4.87 16.93 3.04
CA GLU A 76 5.84 15.85 3.32
C GLU A 76 5.68 15.30 4.73
N ARG A 77 5.50 16.17 5.73
CA ARG A 77 5.34 15.76 7.14
C ARG A 77 4.14 14.84 7.35
N GLU A 78 3.02 15.11 6.68
CA GLU A 78 1.82 14.27 6.75
C GLU A 78 2.04 12.93 6.04
N CYS A 79 2.71 12.95 4.89
CA CYS A 79 3.10 11.76 4.14
C CYS A 79 4.00 10.85 5.00
N ARG A 80 5.05 11.40 5.60
CA ARG A 80 5.96 10.70 6.51
C ARG A 80 5.24 10.17 7.75
N TYR A 81 4.30 10.94 8.31
CA TYR A 81 3.50 10.47 9.43
C TYR A 81 2.65 9.26 9.02
N SER A 82 1.97 9.31 7.87
CA SER A 82 1.21 8.17 7.34
C SER A 82 2.09 6.94 7.12
N LEU A 83 3.28 7.10 6.52
CA LEU A 83 4.22 6.01 6.30
C LEU A 83 4.64 5.34 7.61
N ARG A 84 5.02 6.12 8.63
CA ARG A 84 5.41 5.57 9.95
C ARG A 84 4.26 4.82 10.62
N THR A 85 3.05 5.36 10.54
CA THR A 85 1.85 4.70 11.10
C THR A 85 1.57 3.38 10.37
N PHE A 86 1.75 3.34 9.04
CA PHE A 86 1.64 2.10 8.28
C PHE A 86 2.68 1.07 8.75
N LEU A 87 3.97 1.43 8.78
CA LEU A 87 5.06 0.51 9.16
C LEU A 87 4.88 -0.04 10.59
N ALA A 88 4.48 0.82 11.54
CA ALA A 88 4.23 0.40 12.92
C ALA A 88 3.07 -0.60 13.03
N ALA A 89 2.09 -0.54 12.12
CA ALA A 89 0.93 -1.41 12.15
C ALA A 89 1.15 -2.75 11.44
N VAL A 90 2.07 -2.85 10.47
CA VAL A 90 2.31 -4.08 9.67
C VAL A 90 2.56 -5.33 10.54
N PRO A 91 3.46 -5.32 11.55
CA PRO A 91 3.79 -6.54 12.30
C PRO A 91 2.62 -7.11 13.10
N GLY A 92 1.74 -6.24 13.61
CA GLY A 92 0.57 -6.60 14.40
C GLY A 92 -0.72 -6.72 13.60
N ALA A 93 -0.67 -6.48 12.27
CA ALA A 93 -1.87 -6.48 11.44
C ALA A 93 -2.48 -7.88 11.35
N GLN A 94 -3.78 -7.98 11.61
CA GLN A 94 -4.53 -9.22 11.46
C GLN A 94 -5.15 -9.29 10.06
N LEU A 95 -4.91 -10.42 9.39
CA LEU A 95 -5.44 -10.66 8.07
C LEU A 95 -6.81 -11.35 8.15
N VAL A 96 -7.86 -10.55 8.01
CA VAL A 96 -9.25 -11.01 8.06
C VAL A 96 -9.54 -12.02 6.94
N GLU A 97 -10.35 -13.03 7.23
CA GLU A 97 -10.80 -14.00 6.25
C GLU A 97 -11.92 -13.45 5.35
N GLY A 98 -11.91 -13.87 4.08
CA GLY A 98 -12.88 -13.43 3.09
C GLY A 98 -12.47 -12.15 2.34
N VAL A 99 -13.42 -11.65 1.55
CA VAL A 99 -13.22 -10.48 0.69
C VAL A 99 -14.39 -9.53 0.83
N ARG A 100 -14.09 -8.24 0.85
CA ARG A 100 -15.09 -7.19 0.71
C ARG A 100 -15.13 -6.76 -0.75
N GLN A 101 -16.30 -6.82 -1.38
CA GLN A 101 -16.50 -6.19 -2.68
C GLN A 101 -16.55 -4.68 -2.51
N VAL A 102 -15.75 -3.98 -3.32
CA VAL A 102 -15.74 -2.52 -3.40
C VAL A 102 -16.25 -2.18 -4.79
N GLU A 103 -17.42 -1.55 -4.88
CA GLU A 103 -17.92 -1.04 -6.16
C GLU A 103 -16.95 0.02 -6.67
N GLY A 104 -16.46 -0.17 -7.89
CA GLY A 104 -15.37 0.60 -8.45
C GLY A 104 -15.77 2.05 -8.72
N ARG A 105 -15.21 3.01 -7.97
CA ARG A 105 -14.84 4.30 -8.55
C ARG A 105 -13.49 4.15 -9.24
N GLY A 106 -13.52 3.80 -10.53
CA GLY A 106 -12.37 3.90 -11.42
C GLY A 106 -11.36 2.74 -11.35
N ARG A 107 -11.05 2.20 -12.53
CA ARG A 107 -10.04 1.17 -12.80
C ARG A 107 -8.66 1.63 -12.29
N PRO A 108 -7.93 0.84 -11.48
CA PRO A 108 -6.52 1.11 -11.26
C PRO A 108 -5.79 0.89 -12.58
N ASP A 109 -5.13 1.94 -13.07
CA ASP A 109 -4.25 1.88 -14.23
C ASP A 109 -3.21 0.76 -14.03
N ARG A 110 -3.08 -0.11 -15.04
CA ARG A 110 -2.11 -1.22 -15.06
C ARG A 110 -0.70 -0.73 -15.47
N SER A 111 -0.45 0.57 -15.49
CA SER A 111 0.74 1.14 -16.11
C SER A 111 1.27 2.32 -15.29
N SER A 112 2.14 2.03 -14.33
CA SER A 112 3.16 2.99 -13.89
C SER A 112 4.46 2.25 -13.64
N VAL A 113 4.90 1.53 -14.68
CA VAL A 113 6.34 1.40 -14.95
C VAL A 113 6.71 2.72 -15.64
N GLY A 114 7.05 3.71 -14.82
CA GLY A 114 7.56 5.00 -15.25
C GLY A 114 8.78 5.26 -14.40
N SER A 115 9.94 5.02 -15.00
CA SER A 115 11.26 5.36 -14.47
C SER A 115 11.31 6.84 -14.07
N LEU A 116 11.80 7.10 -12.86
CA LEU A 116 12.90 8.01 -12.50
C LEU A 116 12.92 8.18 -10.97
#